data_AF-A0AA43FJL0-F1
#
_entry.id   AF-A0AA43FJL0-F1
#
_cell.length_a   1.000
_cell.length_b   1.000
_cell.length_c   1.000
_cell.angle_alpha   90.00
_cell.angle_beta   90.00
_cell.angle_gamma   90.00
#
_symmetry.space_group_name_H-M   'P 1'
#
loop_
_entity.id
_entity.type
_entity.pdbx_description
1 polymer ?
#
loop_
_entity_poly.entity_id
_entity_poly.type
_entity_poly.pdbx_seq_one_letter_code
_entity_poly.pdbx_strand_id
1 'polypeptide(L)'
;MVGENIKHTLIIALAMAALVAPAIFNACTSKTDDSGQVTGLVVTPGDGRNTLKWNPAKGATAYDIIWRVNTGSGARNGLDGLLDTSPTSESHVVSNVSRNSYVHHGLMNGWNYSYLVVPAGFDHSLLSPSVGGVPGVQLNCIFEGQTNCSGNCMFLETNNSNCGACGNACSATSSCIGGSCEEAPSCPADYPDNCAPASSDALMCVDLQFDSENCGACGNVCEAGLECSYGFCERPGVCPDPEWVDCLGNGQQPPGWFVCSLLRSSVQDCGACGNRCWVGETCHEGMCVPEDTAGAGCDGGQTKCGDACVDITSNTDNCGACGNACSAVQQCVEGVCFTPPSCPVGQTLCGNSCKDTNTDPKNCGACGNSCANIGNNICAGGACVP
;
A
#
# COMPACT_ATOMS: atom_id res chain seq x y z
N MET A 1 80.18 1.14 -60.68
CA MET A 1 79.20 1.01 -61.79
C MET A 1 78.28 2.22 -61.68
N VAL A 2 78.33 3.16 -62.63
CA VAL A 2 77.25 3.41 -63.62
C VAL A 2 75.91 3.67 -62.91
N GLY A 3 75.50 4.93 -62.69
CA GLY A 3 74.69 5.76 -63.61
C GLY A 3 73.32 6.02 -62.94
N GLU A 4 72.48 7.02 -63.20
CA GLU A 4 72.43 8.22 -64.08
C GLU A 4 71.68 9.33 -63.27
N ASN A 5 71.84 10.66 -63.34
CA ASN A 5 72.07 11.71 -64.37
C ASN A 5 70.80 12.49 -64.86
N ILE A 6 70.59 13.69 -64.26
CA ILE A 6 70.02 14.93 -64.87
C ILE A 6 68.49 14.90 -65.17
N LYS A 7 67.63 15.86 -64.78
CA LYS A 7 67.51 17.33 -65.09
C LYS A 7 66.82 18.06 -63.90
N HIS A 8 67.25 19.23 -63.42
CA HIS A 8 67.04 20.60 -63.99
C HIS A 8 65.56 20.89 -64.32
N THR A 9 64.90 21.95 -63.84
CA THR A 9 65.31 23.36 -63.55
C THR A 9 64.49 23.89 -62.35
N LEU A 10 65.05 24.54 -61.31
CA LEU A 10 65.19 26.00 -61.09
C LEU A 10 63.89 26.82 -61.35
N ILE A 11 63.46 27.81 -60.58
CA ILE A 11 63.96 28.58 -59.39
C ILE A 11 62.76 28.72 -58.39
N ILE A 12 62.64 29.49 -57.29
CA ILE A 12 63.35 30.63 -56.64
C ILE A 12 63.67 30.21 -55.16
N ALA A 13 64.23 31.09 -54.32
CA ALA A 13 64.67 30.84 -52.94
C ALA A 13 64.02 31.76 -51.87
N LEU A 14 64.10 31.34 -50.60
CA LEU A 14 64.58 32.19 -49.48
C LEU A 14 65.00 31.36 -48.23
N ALA A 15 65.86 31.97 -47.40
CA ALA A 15 66.56 31.42 -46.22
C ALA A 15 65.66 30.73 -45.18
N MET A 16 66.04 29.59 -44.55
CA MET A 16 67.09 29.35 -43.52
C MET A 16 66.86 30.12 -42.18
N ALA A 17 67.16 29.59 -40.98
CA ALA A 17 67.42 28.22 -40.48
C ALA A 17 67.51 28.25 -38.92
N ALA A 18 67.39 27.09 -38.24
CA ALA A 18 67.71 26.93 -36.81
C ALA A 18 68.17 25.49 -36.50
N LEU A 19 69.00 25.29 -35.45
CA LEU A 19 69.70 24.04 -35.16
C LEU A 19 69.22 23.32 -33.87
N VAL A 20 69.55 22.02 -33.81
CA VAL A 20 69.67 21.13 -32.63
C VAL A 20 70.58 21.74 -31.53
N ALA A 21 70.58 21.35 -30.24
CA ALA A 21 70.11 20.13 -29.55
C ALA A 21 69.66 20.43 -28.08
N PRO A 22 69.17 19.44 -27.27
CA PRO A 22 68.35 19.71 -26.08
C PRO A 22 68.98 19.44 -24.68
N ALA A 23 68.18 19.82 -23.66
CA ALA A 23 68.07 19.27 -22.29
C ALA A 23 69.02 19.73 -21.16
N ILE A 24 68.44 20.44 -20.18
CA ILE A 24 68.60 20.20 -18.72
C ILE A 24 67.21 20.34 -18.06
N PHE A 25 66.91 19.51 -17.06
CA PHE A 25 65.68 19.60 -16.24
C PHE A 25 65.69 20.86 -15.35
N ASN A 26 64.52 21.50 -15.15
CA ASN A 26 64.28 22.27 -13.93
C ASN A 26 62.79 22.24 -13.53
N ALA A 27 62.50 22.52 -12.25
CA ALA A 27 61.27 22.13 -11.58
C ALA A 27 60.01 22.93 -11.98
N CYS A 28 58.85 22.36 -11.66
CA CYS A 28 57.53 22.96 -11.87
C CYS A 28 57.36 24.27 -11.09
N THR A 29 57.40 25.40 -11.79
CA THR A 29 56.71 26.63 -11.35
C THR A 29 55.40 26.75 -12.13
N SER A 30 54.36 27.29 -11.48
CA SER A 30 53.02 27.38 -12.08
C SER A 30 53.04 28.32 -13.29
N LYS A 31 52.79 27.77 -14.49
CA LYS A 31 52.33 28.57 -15.62
C LYS A 31 51.00 29.22 -15.24
N THR A 32 50.99 30.53 -15.08
CA THR A 32 49.82 31.32 -15.43
C THR A 32 49.58 31.11 -16.92
N ASP A 33 48.42 30.59 -17.30
CA ASP A 33 48.18 30.26 -18.69
C ASP A 33 47.90 31.52 -19.53
N ASP A 34 48.87 31.88 -20.37
CA ASP A 34 48.80 33.02 -21.28
C ASP A 34 48.03 32.71 -22.58
N SER A 35 47.48 31.49 -22.75
CA SER A 35 46.77 31.05 -23.96
C SER A 35 45.53 31.88 -24.32
N GLY A 36 44.86 32.47 -23.32
CA GLY A 36 43.52 33.05 -23.48
C GLY A 36 42.37 32.04 -23.40
N GLN A 37 42.65 30.76 -23.11
CA GLN A 37 41.65 29.72 -22.89
C GLN A 37 40.79 30.00 -21.64
N VAL A 38 39.52 29.57 -21.67
CA VAL A 38 38.66 29.61 -20.48
C VAL A 38 39.02 28.47 -19.53
N THR A 39 39.43 28.82 -18.31
CA THR A 39 39.82 27.86 -17.26
C THR A 39 38.86 27.89 -16.08
N GLY A 40 38.90 26.85 -15.24
CA GLY A 40 38.12 26.80 -14.00
C GLY A 40 36.61 26.80 -14.21
N LEU A 41 36.11 26.33 -15.35
CA LEU A 41 34.68 26.11 -15.56
C LEU A 41 34.17 25.11 -14.53
N VAL A 42 33.15 25.52 -13.77
CA VAL A 42 32.41 24.69 -12.84
C VAL A 42 30.92 24.83 -13.10
N VAL A 43 30.18 23.74 -12.95
CA VAL A 43 28.72 23.69 -13.03
C VAL A 43 28.20 23.35 -11.65
N THR A 44 27.38 24.24 -11.07
CA THR A 44 26.65 24.01 -9.83
C THR A 44 25.18 23.73 -10.19
N PRO A 45 24.68 22.50 -9.99
CA PRO A 45 23.28 22.19 -10.21
C PRO A 45 22.31 23.01 -9.35
N GLY A 46 21.04 22.91 -9.68
CA GLY A 46 19.92 23.35 -8.86
C GLY A 46 18.61 22.86 -9.45
N ASP A 47 17.50 23.17 -8.78
CA ASP A 47 16.18 22.79 -9.24
C ASP A 47 15.84 23.49 -10.57
N GLY A 48 15.55 22.69 -11.60
CA GLY A 48 15.25 23.15 -12.97
C GLY A 48 16.38 23.94 -13.65
N ARG A 49 17.61 23.91 -13.12
CA ARG A 49 18.70 24.81 -13.59
C ARG A 49 20.12 24.28 -13.37
N ASN A 50 21.06 24.83 -14.13
CA ASN A 50 22.50 24.70 -13.91
C ASN A 50 23.14 26.11 -13.85
N THR A 51 23.95 26.38 -12.83
CA THR A 51 24.73 27.63 -12.70
C THR A 51 26.17 27.39 -13.10
N LEU A 52 26.62 28.04 -14.17
CA LEU A 52 27.99 28.00 -14.66
C LEU A 52 28.80 29.16 -14.07
N LYS A 53 30.05 28.90 -13.69
CA LYS A 53 31.06 29.92 -13.35
C LYS A 53 32.41 29.50 -13.93
N TRP A 54 33.22 30.47 -14.36
CA TRP A 54 34.57 30.22 -14.87
C TRP A 54 35.52 31.38 -14.55
N ASN A 55 36.83 31.15 -14.71
CA ASN A 55 37.83 32.21 -14.61
C ASN A 55 37.74 33.10 -15.86
N PRO A 56 37.76 34.45 -15.74
CA PRO A 56 37.78 35.33 -16.89
C PRO A 56 39.01 35.06 -17.79
N ALA A 57 38.78 34.93 -19.10
CA ALA A 57 39.83 34.76 -20.08
C ALA A 57 40.52 36.11 -20.39
N LYS A 58 41.83 36.07 -20.64
CA LYS A 58 42.68 37.24 -20.87
C LYS A 58 42.25 37.99 -22.14
N GLY A 59 41.62 39.17 -21.97
CA GLY A 59 41.15 40.01 -23.07
C GLY A 59 39.72 39.71 -23.57
N ALA A 60 39.02 38.74 -22.97
CA ALA A 60 37.65 38.41 -23.32
C ALA A 60 36.65 39.41 -22.70
N THR A 61 35.83 40.05 -23.54
CA THR A 61 34.76 40.98 -23.13
C THR A 61 33.39 40.34 -23.03
N ALA A 62 33.20 39.19 -23.69
CA ALA A 62 32.03 38.33 -23.59
C ALA A 62 32.42 36.87 -23.88
N TYR A 63 31.49 35.94 -23.65
CA TYR A 63 31.67 34.49 -23.82
C TYR A 63 30.49 33.88 -24.57
N ASP A 64 30.78 32.82 -25.32
CA ASP A 64 29.79 31.96 -25.94
C ASP A 64 29.77 30.63 -25.19
N ILE A 65 28.57 30.17 -24.84
CA ILE A 65 28.34 28.96 -24.04
C ILE A 65 27.71 27.90 -24.93
N ILE A 66 28.38 26.77 -25.09
CA ILE A 66 27.92 25.67 -25.92
C ILE A 66 27.44 24.55 -25.00
N TRP A 67 26.22 24.06 -25.19
CA TRP A 67 25.63 23.04 -24.32
C TRP A 67 24.84 21.99 -25.10
N ARG A 68 24.73 20.78 -24.52
CA ARG A 68 23.89 19.69 -25.05
C ARG A 68 23.15 18.93 -23.95
N VAL A 69 22.16 18.16 -24.35
CA VAL A 69 21.65 17.01 -23.58
C VAL A 69 22.48 15.77 -23.94
N ASN A 70 22.74 14.90 -22.98
CA ASN A 70 23.40 13.60 -23.19
C ASN A 70 22.36 12.48 -23.18
N THR A 71 21.82 12.15 -24.35
CA THR A 71 20.92 11.01 -24.53
C THR A 71 21.70 9.69 -24.48
N GLY A 72 21.15 8.68 -23.81
CA GLY A 72 21.89 7.48 -23.37
C GLY A 72 22.36 6.50 -24.45
N SER A 73 22.16 6.82 -25.74
CA SER A 73 22.40 5.93 -26.89
C SER A 73 23.23 6.57 -28.02
N GLY A 74 23.63 7.84 -27.89
CA GLY A 74 24.33 8.58 -28.94
C GLY A 74 25.85 8.41 -28.96
N ALA A 75 26.42 8.05 -30.12
CA ALA A 75 27.87 7.98 -30.35
C ALA A 75 28.59 9.35 -30.42
N ARG A 76 28.03 10.38 -29.77
CA ARG A 76 28.47 11.80 -29.81
C ARG A 76 28.50 12.47 -28.43
N ASN A 77 28.45 11.71 -27.33
CA ASN A 77 28.48 12.23 -25.96
C ASN A 77 29.88 12.71 -25.49
N GLY A 78 30.64 13.35 -26.38
CA GLY A 78 31.98 13.89 -26.15
C GLY A 78 32.20 15.21 -26.91
N LEU A 79 33.42 15.74 -26.88
CA LEU A 79 33.77 17.06 -27.41
C LEU A 79 33.29 17.29 -28.86
N ASP A 80 33.58 16.35 -29.77
CA ASP A 80 33.22 16.42 -31.19
C ASP A 80 31.71 16.56 -31.43
N GLY A 81 30.89 15.98 -30.54
CA GLY A 81 29.44 16.07 -30.62
C GLY A 81 28.86 17.30 -29.93
N LEU A 82 29.61 17.95 -29.03
CA LEU A 82 29.24 19.23 -28.43
C LEU A 82 29.65 20.42 -29.32
N LEU A 83 30.61 20.21 -30.23
CA LEU A 83 31.00 21.18 -31.26
C LEU A 83 30.29 20.97 -32.61
N ASP A 84 29.38 20.01 -32.68
CA ASP A 84 28.54 19.80 -33.86
C ASP A 84 27.49 20.91 -33.96
N THR A 85 27.65 21.81 -34.93
CA THR A 85 26.71 22.90 -35.22
C THR A 85 25.82 22.62 -36.43
N SER A 86 25.70 21.35 -36.86
CA SER A 86 24.79 20.98 -37.94
C SER A 86 23.31 21.21 -37.56
N PRO A 87 22.40 21.42 -38.53
CA PRO A 87 20.96 21.55 -38.26
C PRO A 87 20.30 20.32 -37.61
N THR A 88 21.05 19.22 -37.48
CA THR A 88 20.66 17.93 -36.89
C THR A 88 21.33 17.67 -35.53
N SER A 89 22.09 18.62 -34.98
CA SER A 89 22.75 18.45 -33.69
C SER A 89 21.84 18.72 -32.50
N GLU A 90 22.11 18.05 -31.38
CA GLU A 90 21.50 18.31 -30.06
C GLU A 90 22.29 19.38 -29.28
N SER A 91 23.05 20.23 -29.98
CA SER A 91 23.97 21.21 -29.40
C SER A 91 23.54 22.64 -29.70
N HIS A 92 23.53 23.44 -28.65
CA HIS A 92 22.95 24.78 -28.63
C HIS A 92 23.98 25.79 -28.15
N VAL A 93 23.96 26.99 -28.72
CA VAL A 93 24.89 28.08 -28.39
C VAL A 93 24.14 29.26 -27.80
N VAL A 94 24.65 29.77 -26.67
CA VAL A 94 24.21 31.02 -26.04
C VAL A 94 25.36 32.01 -26.13
N SER A 95 25.30 32.91 -27.11
CA SER A 95 26.38 33.85 -27.43
C SER A 95 26.33 35.18 -26.66
N ASN A 96 27.47 35.88 -26.64
CA ASN A 96 27.63 37.24 -26.10
C ASN A 96 27.31 37.41 -24.59
N VAL A 97 27.57 36.38 -23.78
CA VAL A 97 27.43 36.45 -22.32
C VAL A 97 28.53 37.34 -21.73
N SER A 98 28.19 38.56 -21.31
CA SER A 98 29.12 39.59 -20.84
C SER A 98 29.64 39.42 -19.40
N ARG A 99 29.49 38.23 -18.81
CA ARG A 99 29.91 37.90 -17.43
C ARG A 99 30.56 36.52 -17.42
N ASN A 100 31.48 36.28 -16.48
CA ASN A 100 32.11 34.96 -16.27
C ASN A 100 31.22 33.96 -15.51
N SER A 101 29.90 34.10 -15.63
CA SER A 101 28.89 33.25 -15.01
C SER A 101 27.57 33.35 -15.75
N TYR A 102 26.83 32.25 -15.80
CA TYR A 102 25.55 32.11 -16.48
C TYR A 102 24.64 31.15 -15.70
N VAL A 103 23.33 31.35 -15.76
CA VAL A 103 22.34 30.41 -15.20
C VAL A 103 21.47 29.90 -16.33
N HIS A 104 21.59 28.61 -16.64
CA HIS A 104 20.72 27.93 -17.58
C HIS A 104 19.47 27.46 -16.83
N HIS A 105 18.32 28.08 -17.12
CA HIS A 105 17.01 27.75 -16.54
C HIS A 105 16.18 26.87 -17.49
N GLY A 106 15.13 26.23 -16.98
CA GLY A 106 14.18 25.44 -17.78
C GLY A 106 14.66 24.04 -18.10
N LEU A 107 15.60 23.51 -17.30
CA LEU A 107 16.16 22.18 -17.48
C LEU A 107 15.29 21.11 -16.82
N MET A 108 15.35 19.89 -17.34
CA MET A 108 14.70 18.74 -16.71
C MET A 108 15.61 18.15 -15.64
N ASN A 109 15.10 18.01 -14.41
CA ASN A 109 15.82 17.38 -13.31
C ASN A 109 16.15 15.91 -13.63
N GLY A 110 17.32 15.44 -13.21
CA GLY A 110 17.82 14.09 -13.47
C GLY A 110 18.46 13.88 -14.85
N TRP A 111 18.31 14.81 -15.79
CA TRP A 111 18.94 14.71 -17.11
C TRP A 111 20.40 15.20 -17.09
N ASN A 112 21.26 14.54 -17.86
CA ASN A 112 22.68 14.87 -17.95
C ASN A 112 22.92 15.90 -19.06
N TYR A 113 23.45 17.07 -18.69
CA TYR A 113 23.85 18.12 -19.62
C TYR A 113 25.37 18.31 -19.60
N SER A 114 25.96 18.60 -20.76
CA SER A 114 27.39 18.97 -20.87
C SER A 114 27.55 20.38 -21.43
N TYR A 115 28.57 21.08 -20.93
CA TYR A 115 28.84 22.49 -21.20
C TYR A 115 30.30 22.73 -21.60
N LEU A 116 30.50 23.66 -22.52
CA LEU A 116 31.76 24.31 -22.86
C LEU A 116 31.57 25.83 -22.82
N VAL A 117 32.64 26.57 -22.57
CA VAL A 117 32.67 28.02 -22.70
C VAL A 117 33.90 28.45 -23.51
N VAL A 118 33.72 29.38 -24.43
CA VAL A 118 34.78 30.00 -25.25
C VAL A 118 34.63 31.52 -25.20
N PRO A 119 35.71 32.32 -25.33
CA PRO A 119 35.59 33.77 -25.50
C PRO A 119 34.84 34.12 -26.80
N ALA A 120 33.88 35.05 -26.72
CA ALA A 120 33.03 35.40 -27.86
C ALA A 120 33.86 36.07 -28.98
N GLY A 121 33.73 35.57 -30.20
CA GLY A 121 34.48 36.06 -31.37
C GLY A 121 35.94 35.58 -31.46
N PHE A 122 36.37 34.63 -30.62
CA PHE A 122 37.66 33.96 -30.72
C PHE A 122 37.51 32.58 -31.41
N ASP A 123 38.65 31.94 -31.70
CA ASP A 123 38.70 30.57 -32.25
C ASP A 123 38.24 29.53 -31.23
N HIS A 124 37.60 28.46 -31.73
CA HIS A 124 37.22 27.28 -30.95
C HIS A 124 38.45 26.54 -30.38
N SER A 125 39.67 26.84 -30.81
CA SER A 125 40.89 26.38 -30.13
C SER A 125 41.01 26.85 -28.66
N LEU A 126 40.24 27.86 -28.22
CA LEU A 126 40.25 28.41 -26.86
C LEU A 126 39.10 27.93 -25.96
N LEU A 127 38.40 26.86 -26.35
CA LEU A 127 37.37 26.19 -25.54
C LEU A 127 37.90 25.76 -24.16
N SER A 128 37.06 25.88 -23.14
CA SER A 128 37.28 25.21 -21.86
C SER A 128 37.33 23.68 -22.00
N PRO A 129 37.77 22.93 -20.97
CA PRO A 129 37.37 21.54 -20.81
C PRO A 129 35.83 21.42 -20.75
N SER A 130 35.29 20.29 -21.22
CA SER A 130 33.85 20.00 -21.14
C SER A 130 33.46 19.59 -19.72
N VAL A 131 32.44 20.23 -19.13
CA VAL A 131 31.98 19.96 -17.77
C VAL A 131 30.51 19.51 -17.78
N GLY A 132 30.21 18.45 -17.04
CA GLY A 132 28.85 17.94 -16.89
C GLY A 132 28.10 18.59 -15.72
N GLY A 133 26.77 18.64 -15.82
CA GLY A 133 25.89 19.03 -14.72
C GLY A 133 24.53 18.34 -14.85
N VAL A 134 24.08 17.68 -13.78
CA VAL A 134 22.75 17.07 -13.68
C VAL A 134 21.89 17.97 -12.78
N PRO A 135 20.92 18.72 -13.33
CA PRO A 135 19.96 19.49 -12.56
C PRO A 135 19.15 18.59 -11.63
N GLY A 136 18.72 19.15 -10.52
CA GLY A 136 18.05 18.41 -9.48
C GLY A 136 17.92 19.27 -8.23
N VAL A 137 16.97 18.92 -7.38
CA VAL A 137 16.73 19.64 -6.12
C VAL A 137 18.01 19.56 -5.29
N GLN A 138 18.69 20.70 -5.10
CA GLN A 138 19.87 20.83 -4.26
C GLN A 138 19.41 21.13 -2.84
N LEU A 139 19.14 20.09 -2.07
CA LEU A 139 18.70 20.19 -0.67
C LEU A 139 19.85 20.59 0.27
N ASN A 140 20.33 21.83 0.14
CA ASN A 140 20.65 22.57 1.35
C ASN A 140 19.32 22.90 2.02
N CYS A 141 19.12 22.47 3.25
CA CYS A 141 17.86 22.70 3.94
C CYS A 141 17.70 24.20 4.24
N ILE A 142 16.59 24.77 3.75
CA ILE A 142 16.39 26.23 3.69
C ILE A 142 15.73 26.81 4.96
N PHE A 143 15.28 25.94 5.87
CA PHE A 143 14.75 26.32 7.17
C PHE A 143 15.76 25.95 8.27
N GLU A 144 15.87 26.83 9.27
CA GLU A 144 16.70 26.61 10.46
C GLU A 144 16.19 25.37 11.23
N GLY A 145 17.11 24.57 11.80
CA GLY A 145 16.77 23.30 12.49
C GLY A 145 16.62 22.06 11.59
N GLN A 146 16.56 22.20 10.26
CA GLN A 146 16.49 21.04 9.35
C GLN A 146 17.84 20.37 9.10
N THR A 147 17.86 19.04 9.05
CA THR A 147 19.02 18.22 8.66
C THR A 147 18.76 17.52 7.32
N ASN A 148 19.80 17.43 6.47
CA ASN A 148 19.76 16.66 5.24
C ASN A 148 19.99 15.17 5.53
N CYS A 149 18.94 14.37 5.36
CA CYS A 149 18.94 12.92 5.41
C CYS A 149 18.98 12.34 3.99
N SER A 150 20.19 12.16 3.46
CA SER A 150 20.46 11.55 2.14
C SER A 150 19.70 12.19 0.96
N GLY A 151 19.59 13.52 0.96
CA GLY A 151 18.86 14.28 -0.06
C GLY A 151 17.40 14.58 0.28
N ASN A 152 16.97 14.37 1.52
CA ASN A 152 15.66 14.83 2.02
C ASN A 152 15.86 15.68 3.28
N CYS A 153 15.19 16.83 3.40
CA CYS A 153 15.34 17.71 4.57
C CYS A 153 14.28 17.39 5.62
N MET A 154 14.74 17.08 6.83
CA MET A 154 13.92 16.62 7.95
C MET A 154 14.20 17.47 9.19
N PHE A 155 13.16 17.87 9.91
CA PHE A 155 13.31 18.35 11.28
C PHE A 155 13.54 17.15 12.19
N LEU A 156 14.76 16.97 12.70
CA LEU A 156 15.07 15.83 13.56
C LEU A 156 14.33 15.88 14.90
N GLU A 157 13.82 17.05 15.29
CA GLU A 157 13.13 17.24 16.57
C GLU A 157 11.67 16.72 16.56
N THR A 158 11.06 16.58 15.38
CA THR A 158 9.63 16.25 15.19
C THR A 158 9.34 15.17 14.14
N ASN A 159 10.30 14.81 13.27
CA ASN A 159 10.05 13.83 12.21
C ASN A 159 10.09 12.37 12.71
N ASN A 160 8.94 11.69 12.72
CA ASN A 160 8.81 10.33 13.28
C ASN A 160 9.62 9.22 12.56
N SER A 161 10.19 9.49 11.38
CA SER A 161 11.10 8.57 10.66
C SER A 161 12.59 8.91 10.79
N ASN A 162 12.92 10.05 11.40
CA ASN A 162 14.27 10.60 11.50
C ASN A 162 14.49 11.32 12.85
N CYS A 163 13.97 10.74 13.94
CA CYS A 163 13.91 11.39 15.23
C CYS A 163 15.29 11.43 15.90
N GLY A 164 15.82 12.62 16.18
CA GLY A 164 17.16 12.86 16.71
C GLY A 164 18.32 12.52 15.75
N ALA A 165 18.10 11.63 14.78
CA ALA A 165 19.06 11.24 13.75
C ALA A 165 18.36 10.71 12.48
N CYS A 166 18.98 10.92 11.32
CA CYS A 166 18.49 10.41 10.05
C CYS A 166 18.32 8.89 10.06
N GLY A 167 17.15 8.41 9.64
CA GLY A 167 16.77 6.99 9.63
C GLY A 167 16.40 6.39 11.00
N ASN A 168 16.42 7.16 12.08
CA ASN A 168 15.95 6.72 13.38
C ASN A 168 14.42 6.88 13.47
N ALA A 169 13.67 5.86 13.03
CA ALA A 169 12.22 5.86 13.10
C ALA A 169 11.71 5.46 14.50
N CYS A 170 10.72 6.19 14.99
CA CYS A 170 10.02 5.83 16.23
C CYS A 170 9.07 4.64 16.00
N SER A 171 8.75 3.93 17.08
CA SER A 171 7.80 2.81 17.05
C SER A 171 6.36 3.29 16.88
N ALA A 172 5.45 2.40 16.49
CA ALA A 172 4.04 2.73 16.24
C ALA A 172 3.26 3.27 17.46
N THR A 173 3.79 3.12 18.69
CA THR A 173 3.21 3.65 19.94
C THR A 173 3.95 4.90 20.46
N SER A 174 4.82 5.51 19.66
CA SER A 174 5.70 6.60 20.08
C SER A 174 5.83 7.69 19.01
N SER A 175 5.90 8.94 19.46
CA SER A 175 6.08 10.13 18.63
C SER A 175 7.44 10.77 18.89
N CYS A 176 7.98 11.44 17.88
CA CYS A 176 9.17 12.25 18.03
C CYS A 176 8.85 13.57 18.75
N ILE A 177 9.40 13.74 19.94
CA ILE A 177 9.23 14.92 20.80
C ILE A 177 10.64 15.42 21.17
N GLY A 178 10.99 16.63 20.74
CA GLY A 178 12.29 17.25 21.04
C GLY A 178 13.50 16.41 20.55
N GLY A 179 13.32 15.59 19.51
CA GLY A 179 14.34 14.69 18.98
C GLY A 179 14.51 13.37 19.73
N SER A 180 13.61 13.04 20.65
CA SER A 180 13.50 11.73 21.30
C SER A 180 12.20 11.03 20.92
N CYS A 181 12.24 9.71 20.74
CA CYS A 181 11.01 8.93 20.59
C CYS A 181 10.39 8.69 21.98
N GLU A 182 9.36 9.46 22.30
CA GLU A 182 8.63 9.35 23.56
C GLU A 182 7.25 8.71 23.32
N GLU A 183 6.61 8.12 24.34
CA GLU A 183 5.22 7.69 24.20
C GLU A 183 4.35 8.93 23.98
N ALA A 184 3.56 8.93 22.90
CA ALA A 184 2.79 10.11 22.50
C ALA A 184 1.78 10.47 23.61
N PRO A 185 1.59 11.77 23.94
CA PRO A 185 0.50 12.17 24.82
C PRO A 185 -0.81 11.72 24.17
N SER A 186 -1.55 10.83 24.85
CA SER A 186 -2.73 10.18 24.29
C SER A 186 -3.75 11.21 23.84
N CYS A 187 -4.09 11.19 22.54
CA CYS A 187 -5.16 12.00 22.01
C CYS A 187 -6.51 11.66 22.70
N PRO A 188 -7.47 12.60 22.75
CA PRO A 188 -8.80 12.33 23.27
C PRO A 188 -9.49 11.19 22.51
N ALA A 189 -10.36 10.44 23.18
CA ALA A 189 -11.07 9.31 22.55
C ALA A 189 -11.96 9.73 21.37
N ASP A 190 -12.38 10.99 21.32
CA ASP A 190 -13.20 11.58 20.25
C ASP A 190 -12.37 11.99 19.01
N TYR A 191 -11.04 11.99 19.11
CA TYR A 191 -10.09 12.36 18.04
C TYR A 191 -8.81 11.51 18.20
N PRO A 192 -8.88 10.18 18.06
CA PRO A 192 -7.85 9.26 18.56
C PRO A 192 -6.54 9.31 17.76
N ASP A 193 -6.56 9.81 16.53
CA ASP A 193 -5.45 9.69 15.59
C ASP A 193 -4.51 10.90 15.65
N ASN A 194 -3.23 10.62 15.90
CA ASN A 194 -2.20 11.65 15.92
C ASN A 194 -1.70 11.95 14.49
N CYS A 195 -2.19 13.04 13.91
CA CYS A 195 -1.63 13.59 12.69
C CYS A 195 -0.54 14.63 12.97
N ALA A 196 0.57 14.52 12.25
CA ALA A 196 1.64 15.50 12.22
C ALA A 196 1.74 16.08 10.80
N PRO A 197 1.27 17.31 10.55
CA PRO A 197 1.35 17.93 9.23
C PRO A 197 2.83 18.19 8.89
N ALA A 198 3.21 17.94 7.64
CA ALA A 198 4.61 18.02 7.19
C ALA A 198 5.26 19.42 7.21
N SER A 199 4.56 20.43 7.75
CA SER A 199 4.96 21.85 7.72
C SER A 199 4.68 22.64 9.02
N SER A 200 4.34 21.99 10.14
CA SER A 200 4.22 22.69 11.43
C SER A 200 4.34 21.77 12.64
N ASP A 201 5.08 22.21 13.65
CA ASP A 201 5.46 21.46 14.87
C ASP A 201 4.33 21.33 15.92
N ALA A 202 3.08 21.17 15.45
CA ALA A 202 1.90 20.96 16.28
C ALA A 202 1.31 19.56 16.00
N LEU A 203 1.25 18.73 17.05
CA LEU A 203 0.45 17.50 17.05
C LEU A 203 -1.03 17.90 16.87
N MET A 204 -1.68 17.42 15.81
CA MET A 204 -3.12 17.59 15.62
C MET A 204 -3.80 16.22 15.79
N CYS A 205 -4.50 16.07 16.91
CA CYS A 205 -5.41 14.95 17.12
C CYS A 205 -6.63 15.14 16.21
N VAL A 206 -6.91 14.14 15.38
CA VAL A 206 -8.05 14.09 14.44
C VAL A 206 -8.78 12.75 14.58
N ASP A 207 -9.90 12.58 13.90
CA ASP A 207 -10.51 11.26 13.70
C ASP A 207 -10.42 10.90 12.22
N LEU A 208 -9.52 9.98 11.86
CA LEU A 208 -9.34 9.57 10.47
C LEU A 208 -10.61 8.92 9.88
N GLN A 209 -11.59 8.53 10.70
CA GLN A 209 -12.83 7.93 10.20
C GLN A 209 -13.86 8.94 9.72
N PHE A 210 -13.84 10.18 10.24
CA PHE A 210 -14.90 11.17 10.01
C PHE A 210 -14.42 12.61 9.71
N ASP A 211 -13.13 12.90 9.86
CA ASP A 211 -12.55 14.18 9.44
C ASP A 211 -12.38 14.25 7.91
N SER A 212 -13.13 15.14 7.25
CA SER A 212 -13.09 15.35 5.80
C SER A 212 -11.83 16.06 5.30
N GLU A 213 -10.96 16.59 6.18
CA GLU A 213 -9.63 17.11 5.84
C GLU A 213 -8.52 16.06 6.03
N ASN A 214 -8.81 14.94 6.72
CA ASN A 214 -7.84 13.90 7.10
C ASN A 214 -8.38 12.46 6.88
N CYS A 215 -9.19 12.24 5.84
CA CYS A 215 -10.00 11.03 5.75
C CYS A 215 -9.18 9.77 5.44
N GLY A 216 -9.11 8.83 6.39
CA GLY A 216 -8.32 7.59 6.30
C GLY A 216 -6.80 7.76 6.36
N ALA A 217 -6.30 8.98 6.13
CA ALA A 217 -4.90 9.37 6.27
C ALA A 217 -4.78 10.90 6.46
N CYS A 218 -3.78 11.32 7.23
CA CYS A 218 -3.48 12.74 7.49
C CYS A 218 -3.34 13.55 6.19
N GLY A 219 -4.09 14.64 6.07
CA GLY A 219 -4.13 15.52 4.91
C GLY A 219 -4.84 14.96 3.67
N ASN A 220 -5.52 13.80 3.77
CA ASN A 220 -6.35 13.28 2.70
C ASN A 220 -7.72 13.98 2.68
N VAL A 221 -7.75 15.20 2.12
CA VAL A 221 -8.94 16.03 2.01
C VAL A 221 -9.91 15.44 0.97
N CYS A 222 -11.17 15.25 1.33
CA CYS A 222 -12.19 14.73 0.42
C CYS A 222 -12.58 15.75 -0.67
N GLU A 223 -12.92 15.25 -1.87
CA GLU A 223 -13.36 16.10 -2.98
C GLU A 223 -14.67 16.83 -2.65
N ALA A 224 -14.89 18.00 -3.29
CA ALA A 224 -16.02 18.87 -3.00
C ALA A 224 -17.39 18.19 -3.25
N GLY A 225 -18.11 17.89 -2.18
CA GLY A 225 -19.37 17.14 -2.21
C GLY A 225 -19.24 15.66 -1.82
N LEU A 226 -18.10 15.26 -1.25
CA LEU A 226 -17.92 14.01 -0.50
C LEU A 226 -17.76 14.32 1.00
N GLU A 227 -18.11 13.36 1.84
CA GLU A 227 -17.94 13.38 3.31
C GLU A 227 -17.06 12.20 3.73
N CYS A 228 -16.40 12.28 4.89
CA CYS A 228 -15.59 11.16 5.38
C CYS A 228 -16.45 10.16 6.18
N SER A 229 -16.33 8.89 5.82
CA SER A 229 -17.12 7.78 6.37
C SER A 229 -16.19 6.57 6.55
N TYR A 230 -15.91 6.22 7.80
CA TYR A 230 -15.01 5.12 8.20
C TYR A 230 -13.63 5.12 7.50
N GLY A 231 -13.12 6.31 7.16
CA GLY A 231 -11.82 6.51 6.50
C GLY A 231 -11.87 6.53 4.97
N PHE A 232 -13.07 6.58 4.38
CA PHE A 232 -13.28 6.72 2.94
C PHE A 232 -14.08 7.98 2.63
N CYS A 233 -13.70 8.68 1.56
CA CYS A 233 -14.44 9.82 1.05
C CYS A 233 -15.65 9.32 0.23
N GLU A 234 -16.83 9.31 0.85
CA GLU A 234 -18.06 8.78 0.27
C GLU A 234 -19.02 9.93 -0.10
N ARG A 235 -20.00 9.67 -0.99
CA ARG A 235 -20.94 10.72 -1.40
C ARG A 235 -22.18 10.72 -0.49
N PRO A 236 -22.49 11.80 0.25
CA PRO A 236 -23.66 11.85 1.12
C PRO A 236 -24.95 11.56 0.33
N GLY A 237 -25.85 10.77 0.95
CA GLY A 237 -27.09 10.31 0.33
C GLY A 237 -26.92 9.26 -0.78
N VAL A 238 -25.84 8.47 -0.76
CA VAL A 238 -25.68 7.27 -1.61
C VAL A 238 -25.11 6.12 -0.79
N CYS A 239 -25.78 4.98 -0.78
CA CYS A 239 -25.27 3.78 -0.14
C CYS A 239 -24.14 3.14 -0.98
N PRO A 240 -23.09 2.57 -0.35
CA PRO A 240 -21.91 2.06 -1.06
C PRO A 240 -22.18 0.83 -1.94
N ASP A 241 -23.34 0.20 -1.78
CA ASP A 241 -23.80 -0.96 -2.54
C ASP A 241 -25.25 -0.71 -3.05
N PRO A 242 -25.57 -1.04 -4.32
CA PRO A 242 -26.87 -0.73 -4.93
C PRO A 242 -28.06 -1.55 -4.43
N GLU A 243 -27.85 -2.59 -3.60
CA GLU A 243 -28.93 -3.32 -2.92
C GLU A 243 -29.37 -2.65 -1.60
N TRP A 244 -28.63 -1.64 -1.13
CA TRP A 244 -28.92 -0.90 0.11
C TRP A 244 -29.72 0.37 -0.18
N VAL A 245 -30.69 0.67 0.68
CA VAL A 245 -31.59 1.82 0.53
C VAL A 245 -31.31 2.84 1.63
N ASP A 246 -31.17 4.11 1.25
CA ASP A 246 -31.15 5.23 2.19
C ASP A 246 -32.57 5.41 2.78
N CYS A 247 -32.68 5.22 4.09
CA CYS A 247 -33.95 5.26 4.81
C CYS A 247 -34.27 6.61 5.50
N LEU A 248 -33.54 7.68 5.18
CA LEU A 248 -33.78 9.03 5.72
C LEU A 248 -35.02 9.74 5.13
N GLY A 249 -36.21 9.29 5.53
CA GLY A 249 -37.49 9.88 5.13
C GLY A 249 -38.14 10.87 6.12
N ASN A 250 -37.62 11.05 7.35
CA ASN A 250 -38.37 11.66 8.46
C ASN A 250 -37.69 12.76 9.29
N GLY A 251 -36.47 13.20 8.95
CA GLY A 251 -35.97 14.54 9.29
C GLY A 251 -35.88 14.95 10.78
N GLN A 252 -35.63 14.03 11.71
CA GLN A 252 -35.56 14.30 13.16
C GLN A 252 -34.17 14.10 13.82
N GLN A 253 -33.10 13.91 13.05
CA GLN A 253 -31.74 13.70 13.58
C GLN A 253 -30.70 14.63 12.91
N PRO A 254 -29.54 14.89 13.56
CA PRO A 254 -28.54 15.85 13.07
C PRO A 254 -27.90 15.43 11.72
N PRO A 255 -27.29 16.39 10.99
CA PRO A 255 -26.56 16.09 9.76
C PRO A 255 -25.39 15.13 10.04
N GLY A 256 -25.11 14.23 9.09
CA GLY A 256 -24.06 13.20 9.18
C GLY A 256 -24.52 11.79 9.58
N TRP A 257 -25.83 11.53 9.71
CA TRP A 257 -26.36 10.21 10.11
C TRP A 257 -27.19 9.53 9.00
N PHE A 258 -26.52 9.16 7.90
CA PHE A 258 -27.11 8.34 6.83
C PHE A 258 -27.21 6.87 7.29
N VAL A 259 -28.43 6.34 7.38
CA VAL A 259 -28.67 4.92 7.68
C VAL A 259 -29.07 4.22 6.39
N CYS A 260 -28.07 3.65 5.72
CA CYS A 260 -28.25 2.70 4.65
C CYS A 260 -28.70 1.36 5.24
N SER A 261 -29.84 0.85 4.78
CA SER A 261 -30.42 -0.41 5.24
C SER A 261 -30.63 -1.39 4.08
N LEU A 262 -30.18 -2.63 4.27
CA LEU A 262 -30.58 -3.77 3.44
C LEU A 262 -32.03 -4.13 3.78
N LEU A 263 -32.97 -3.66 2.96
CA LEU A 263 -34.41 -3.92 3.18
C LEU A 263 -34.74 -5.43 3.24
N ARG A 264 -33.93 -6.30 2.63
CA ARG A 264 -34.13 -7.76 2.69
C ARG A 264 -33.85 -8.39 4.05
N SER A 265 -33.11 -7.73 4.94
CA SER A 265 -32.59 -8.32 6.19
C SER A 265 -32.52 -7.38 7.41
N SER A 266 -32.78 -6.08 7.26
CA SER A 266 -32.89 -5.15 8.40
C SER A 266 -34.18 -5.41 9.18
N VAL A 267 -34.09 -5.76 10.47
CA VAL A 267 -35.27 -5.87 11.35
C VAL A 267 -35.87 -4.50 11.70
N GLN A 268 -35.17 -3.40 11.37
CA GLN A 268 -35.63 -2.04 11.54
C GLN A 268 -36.35 -1.48 10.29
N ASP A 269 -36.05 -2.02 9.11
CA ASP A 269 -36.45 -1.50 7.79
C ASP A 269 -36.87 -2.63 6.83
N CYS A 270 -37.63 -3.61 7.33
CA CYS A 270 -37.86 -4.86 6.61
C CYS A 270 -38.83 -4.66 5.43
N GLY A 271 -38.34 -4.83 4.20
CA GLY A 271 -39.07 -4.59 2.95
C GLY A 271 -39.35 -3.11 2.64
N ALA A 272 -39.34 -2.23 3.64
CA ALA A 272 -39.47 -0.79 3.51
C ALA A 272 -38.86 -0.07 4.71
N CYS A 273 -38.32 1.13 4.47
CA CYS A 273 -37.75 2.00 5.50
C CYS A 273 -38.72 2.29 6.65
N GLY A 274 -38.25 2.09 7.89
CA GLY A 274 -39.03 2.22 9.11
C GLY A 274 -40.02 1.07 9.39
N ASN A 275 -40.13 0.06 8.52
CA ASN A 275 -40.98 -1.11 8.75
C ASN A 275 -40.29 -2.09 9.72
N ARG A 276 -40.40 -1.77 11.01
CA ARG A 276 -39.80 -2.56 12.11
C ARG A 276 -40.58 -3.85 12.35
N CYS A 277 -39.88 -4.97 12.39
CA CYS A 277 -40.46 -6.24 12.82
C CYS A 277 -40.80 -6.23 14.32
N TRP A 278 -41.74 -7.08 14.74
CA TRP A 278 -42.13 -7.20 16.15
C TRP A 278 -41.11 -7.99 16.98
N VAL A 279 -41.29 -7.97 18.30
CA VAL A 279 -40.41 -8.69 19.24
C VAL A 279 -40.61 -10.20 19.05
N GLY A 280 -39.54 -10.91 18.66
CA GLY A 280 -39.57 -12.32 18.27
C GLY A 280 -39.66 -12.56 16.76
N GLU A 281 -39.56 -11.51 15.94
CA GLU A 281 -39.46 -11.61 14.48
C GLU A 281 -38.07 -11.17 13.97
N THR A 282 -37.66 -11.79 12.86
CA THR A 282 -36.49 -11.45 12.05
C THR A 282 -36.94 -11.02 10.66
N CYS A 283 -36.07 -10.36 9.89
CA CYS A 283 -36.36 -9.97 8.52
C CYS A 283 -35.76 -10.99 7.55
N HIS A 284 -36.61 -11.63 6.72
CA HIS A 284 -36.21 -12.59 5.72
C HIS A 284 -36.77 -12.20 4.35
N GLU A 285 -35.89 -11.91 3.39
CA GLU A 285 -36.21 -11.43 2.03
C GLU A 285 -37.24 -10.29 2.01
N GLY A 286 -37.15 -9.38 2.99
CA GLY A 286 -38.01 -8.20 3.10
C GLY A 286 -39.38 -8.44 3.74
N MET A 287 -39.57 -9.59 4.38
CA MET A 287 -40.75 -9.89 5.20
C MET A 287 -40.34 -10.19 6.65
N CYS A 288 -41.11 -9.67 7.61
CA CYS A 288 -40.95 -10.03 9.01
C CYS A 288 -41.53 -11.44 9.24
N VAL A 289 -40.73 -12.32 9.84
CA VAL A 289 -41.05 -13.73 10.12
C VAL A 289 -40.54 -14.14 11.50
N PRO A 290 -41.20 -15.05 12.23
CA PRO A 290 -40.72 -15.48 13.56
C PRO A 290 -39.27 -15.98 13.57
N GLU A 291 -38.53 -15.64 14.62
CA GLU A 291 -37.08 -15.89 14.78
C GLU A 291 -36.70 -17.39 14.71
N ASP A 292 -37.64 -18.27 15.03
CA ASP A 292 -37.53 -19.73 14.93
C ASP A 292 -37.63 -20.29 13.50
N THR A 293 -37.74 -19.43 12.48
CA THR A 293 -37.88 -19.82 11.05
C THR A 293 -36.59 -19.71 10.21
N ALA A 294 -35.42 -19.61 10.84
CA ALA A 294 -34.10 -19.59 10.19
C ALA A 294 -33.67 -20.95 9.55
N GLY A 295 -34.60 -21.61 8.85
CA GLY A 295 -34.48 -22.95 8.24
C GLY A 295 -35.01 -23.06 6.80
N ALA A 296 -35.17 -21.93 6.10
CA ALA A 296 -35.40 -21.82 4.65
C ALA A 296 -36.58 -22.64 4.07
N GLY A 297 -37.81 -22.30 4.49
CA GLY A 297 -39.04 -22.70 3.79
C GLY A 297 -39.69 -24.00 4.26
N CYS A 298 -39.55 -24.31 5.55
CA CYS A 298 -40.19 -25.45 6.20
C CYS A 298 -40.82 -25.03 7.54
N ASP A 299 -42.08 -25.40 7.77
CA ASP A 299 -42.81 -25.05 8.98
C ASP A 299 -42.35 -25.88 10.20
N GLY A 300 -42.45 -25.29 11.40
CA GLY A 300 -42.41 -26.04 12.67
C GLY A 300 -41.08 -26.71 13.01
N GLY A 301 -39.95 -26.02 12.82
CA GLY A 301 -38.62 -26.52 13.21
C GLY A 301 -38.03 -27.62 12.32
N GLN A 302 -38.67 -27.91 11.18
CA GLN A 302 -38.16 -28.89 10.21
C GLN A 302 -37.01 -28.31 9.38
N THR A 303 -36.05 -29.17 9.01
CA THR A 303 -34.93 -28.83 8.13
C THR A 303 -35.27 -29.18 6.68
N LYS A 304 -34.90 -28.30 5.74
CA LYS A 304 -35.08 -28.56 4.31
C LYS A 304 -34.02 -29.52 3.76
N CYS A 305 -34.46 -30.72 3.38
CA CYS A 305 -33.64 -31.75 2.75
C CYS A 305 -34.03 -31.91 1.27
N GLY A 306 -33.38 -31.13 0.41
CA GLY A 306 -33.74 -31.03 -1.00
C GLY A 306 -35.09 -30.30 -1.17
N ASP A 307 -36.05 -30.97 -1.82
CA ASP A 307 -37.41 -30.44 -2.00
C ASP A 307 -38.36 -30.79 -0.83
N ALA A 308 -37.90 -31.53 0.18
CA ALA A 308 -38.72 -32.01 1.30
C ALA A 308 -38.35 -31.32 2.63
N CYS A 309 -39.36 -31.13 3.47
CA CYS A 309 -39.19 -30.69 4.86
C CYS A 309 -39.15 -31.90 5.79
N VAL A 310 -38.13 -31.98 6.63
CA VAL A 310 -37.84 -33.17 7.45
C VAL A 310 -37.45 -32.75 8.87
N ASP A 311 -38.09 -33.34 9.87
CA ASP A 311 -37.62 -33.28 11.25
C ASP A 311 -36.39 -34.18 11.42
N ILE A 312 -35.20 -33.58 11.35
CA ILE A 312 -33.92 -34.27 11.53
C ILE A 312 -33.69 -34.78 12.96
N THR A 313 -34.53 -34.42 13.94
CA THR A 313 -34.41 -34.91 15.33
C THR A 313 -35.00 -36.30 15.52
N SER A 314 -35.96 -36.70 14.66
CA SER A 314 -36.70 -37.97 14.75
C SER A 314 -36.76 -38.81 13.47
N ASN A 315 -36.45 -38.24 12.29
CA ASN A 315 -36.47 -38.96 11.03
C ASN A 315 -35.27 -39.92 10.89
N THR A 316 -35.52 -41.21 10.71
CA THR A 316 -34.48 -42.25 10.59
C THR A 316 -33.61 -42.14 9.36
N ASP A 317 -34.05 -41.46 8.31
CA ASP A 317 -33.38 -41.41 7.01
C ASP A 317 -32.53 -40.12 6.86
N ASN A 318 -32.66 -39.19 7.81
CA ASN A 318 -32.07 -37.85 7.81
C ASN A 318 -31.66 -37.43 9.24
N CYS A 319 -31.14 -38.35 10.04
CA CYS A 319 -30.98 -38.14 11.48
C CYS A 319 -29.81 -37.19 11.78
N GLY A 320 -30.10 -36.02 12.36
CA GLY A 320 -29.15 -34.95 12.63
C GLY A 320 -28.62 -34.19 11.40
N ALA A 321 -28.78 -34.74 10.20
CA ALA A 321 -28.46 -34.11 8.92
C ALA A 321 -29.17 -34.81 7.75
N CYS A 322 -29.48 -34.05 6.70
CA CYS A 322 -30.11 -34.57 5.49
C CYS A 322 -29.31 -35.72 4.85
N GLY A 323 -29.98 -36.82 4.53
CA GLY A 323 -29.38 -38.04 3.98
C GLY A 323 -28.59 -38.91 4.97
N ASN A 324 -28.49 -38.53 6.25
CA ASN A 324 -27.84 -39.35 7.27
C ASN A 324 -28.78 -40.45 7.78
N ALA A 325 -28.92 -41.52 7.00
CA ALA A 325 -29.79 -42.64 7.34
C ALA A 325 -29.17 -43.56 8.41
N CYS A 326 -29.94 -43.83 9.46
CA CYS A 326 -29.62 -44.82 10.48
C CYS A 326 -29.71 -46.25 9.93
N SER A 327 -28.97 -47.20 10.49
CA SER A 327 -29.10 -48.60 10.08
C SER A 327 -30.44 -49.21 10.52
N ALA A 328 -30.85 -50.31 9.89
CA ALA A 328 -32.15 -50.97 10.11
C ALA A 328 -32.41 -51.52 11.54
N VAL A 329 -31.47 -51.34 12.48
CA VAL A 329 -31.61 -51.69 13.90
C VAL A 329 -31.48 -50.47 14.83
N GLN A 330 -31.39 -49.26 14.28
CA GLN A 330 -31.27 -48.00 14.99
C GLN A 330 -32.55 -47.16 14.86
N GLN A 331 -32.72 -46.20 15.78
CA GLN A 331 -33.75 -45.18 15.75
C GLN A 331 -33.08 -43.80 15.79
N CYS A 332 -33.70 -42.79 15.19
CA CYS A 332 -33.25 -41.41 15.42
C CYS A 332 -33.83 -40.91 16.75
N VAL A 333 -32.96 -40.42 17.64
CA VAL A 333 -33.33 -39.83 18.93
C VAL A 333 -32.51 -38.57 19.11
N GLU A 334 -33.17 -37.42 19.21
CA GLU A 334 -32.53 -36.09 19.38
C GLU A 334 -31.44 -35.80 18.32
N GLY A 335 -31.66 -36.27 17.09
CA GLY A 335 -30.72 -36.13 15.96
C GLY A 335 -29.55 -37.11 15.96
N VAL A 336 -29.55 -38.14 16.82
CA VAL A 336 -28.52 -39.17 16.88
C VAL A 336 -29.10 -40.55 16.55
N CYS A 337 -28.42 -41.32 15.69
CA CYS A 337 -28.78 -42.71 15.39
C CYS A 337 -28.48 -43.65 16.58
N PHE A 338 -29.42 -43.72 17.51
CA PHE A 338 -29.36 -44.55 18.70
C PHE A 338 -29.64 -46.02 18.37
N THR A 339 -28.83 -46.95 18.91
CA THR A 339 -29.18 -48.38 18.88
C THR A 339 -29.93 -48.70 20.18
N PRO A 340 -31.24 -48.98 20.16
CA PRO A 340 -31.98 -49.35 21.37
C PRO A 340 -31.39 -50.63 21.99
N PRO A 341 -31.38 -50.77 23.34
CA PRO A 341 -30.83 -51.95 23.99
C PRO A 341 -31.61 -53.23 23.64
N SER A 342 -31.13 -53.98 22.64
CA SER A 342 -31.74 -55.24 22.22
C SER A 342 -31.33 -56.37 23.16
N CYS A 343 -32.30 -57.18 23.58
CA CYS A 343 -32.07 -58.35 24.43
C CYS A 343 -31.86 -59.64 23.62
N PRO A 344 -31.15 -60.64 24.18
CA PRO A 344 -31.10 -61.99 23.62
C PRO A 344 -32.52 -62.55 23.40
N VAL A 345 -32.69 -63.35 22.34
CA VAL A 345 -33.98 -63.97 22.01
C VAL A 345 -34.55 -64.72 23.22
N GLY A 346 -35.79 -64.40 23.59
CA GLY A 346 -36.47 -64.93 24.78
C GLY A 346 -36.38 -64.05 26.03
N GLN A 347 -35.60 -62.96 26.02
CA GLN A 347 -35.50 -62.02 27.14
C GLN A 347 -36.17 -60.68 26.83
N THR A 348 -36.80 -60.09 27.86
CA THR A 348 -37.42 -58.76 27.83
C THR A 348 -36.47 -57.72 28.42
N LEU A 349 -36.46 -56.51 27.86
CA LEU A 349 -35.72 -55.37 28.41
C LEU A 349 -36.50 -54.79 29.61
N CYS A 350 -35.96 -54.93 30.82
CA CYS A 350 -36.53 -54.41 32.06
C CYS A 350 -35.65 -53.29 32.61
N GLY A 351 -35.95 -52.05 32.25
CA GLY A 351 -35.04 -50.91 32.44
C GLY A 351 -33.76 -51.13 31.62
N ASN A 352 -32.59 -50.87 32.20
CA ASN A 352 -31.30 -51.02 31.51
C ASN A 352 -30.74 -52.45 31.62
N SER A 353 -31.59 -53.49 31.59
CA SER A 353 -31.16 -54.88 31.76
C SER A 353 -32.14 -55.89 31.19
N CYS A 354 -31.62 -56.88 30.47
CA CYS A 354 -32.40 -58.00 29.97
C CYS A 354 -32.73 -59.00 31.07
N LYS A 355 -33.96 -59.54 31.04
CA LYS A 355 -34.51 -60.53 31.98
C LYS A 355 -35.32 -61.57 31.21
N ASP A 356 -35.12 -62.85 31.52
CA ASP A 356 -36.03 -63.89 31.07
C ASP A 356 -37.29 -63.85 31.96
N THR A 357 -38.36 -63.26 31.44
CA THR A 357 -39.62 -63.12 32.16
C THR A 357 -40.35 -64.46 32.35
N ASN A 358 -39.87 -65.54 31.74
CA ASN A 358 -40.40 -66.90 31.95
C ASN A 358 -39.80 -67.58 33.20
N THR A 359 -38.64 -67.12 33.68
CA THR A 359 -37.88 -67.80 34.74
C THR A 359 -37.33 -66.89 35.86
N ASP A 360 -37.22 -65.57 35.67
CA ASP A 360 -36.74 -64.65 36.72
C ASP A 360 -37.84 -64.38 37.76
N PRO A 361 -37.67 -64.78 39.04
CA PRO A 361 -38.65 -64.52 40.09
C PRO A 361 -38.90 -63.03 40.40
N LYS A 362 -38.06 -62.11 39.92
CA LYS A 362 -38.22 -60.66 40.13
C LYS A 362 -38.91 -59.95 38.97
N ASN A 363 -39.12 -60.63 37.84
CA ASN A 363 -39.66 -60.08 36.59
C ASN A 363 -40.60 -61.08 35.90
N CYS A 364 -41.38 -61.84 36.67
CA CYS A 364 -42.12 -63.00 36.17
C CYS A 364 -43.35 -62.58 35.35
N GLY A 365 -43.39 -62.95 34.06
CA GLY A 365 -44.42 -62.54 33.09
C GLY A 365 -44.33 -61.06 32.65
N ALA A 366 -43.87 -60.17 33.53
CA ALA A 366 -43.64 -58.75 33.25
C ALA A 366 -42.53 -58.18 34.13
N CYS A 367 -41.86 -57.13 33.64
CA CYS A 367 -40.81 -56.42 34.36
C CYS A 367 -41.31 -55.89 35.73
N GLY A 368 -40.53 -56.12 36.78
CA GLY A 368 -40.84 -55.76 38.16
C GLY A 368 -41.87 -56.65 38.87
N ASN A 369 -42.51 -57.61 38.20
CA ASN A 369 -43.45 -58.52 38.83
C ASN A 369 -42.71 -59.58 39.66
N SER A 370 -42.71 -59.39 40.99
CA SER A 370 -41.92 -60.20 41.93
C SER A 370 -42.75 -61.29 42.59
N CYS A 371 -42.28 -62.54 42.48
CA CYS A 371 -42.86 -63.72 43.10
C CYS A 371 -42.60 -63.82 44.61
N ALA A 372 -41.95 -62.83 45.23
CA ALA A 372 -41.51 -62.87 46.63
C ALA A 372 -42.65 -62.99 47.67
N ASN A 373 -43.90 -62.77 47.25
CA ASN A 373 -45.11 -62.94 48.08
C ASN A 373 -45.72 -64.35 47.97
N ILE A 374 -45.14 -65.24 47.16
CA ILE A 374 -45.56 -66.64 46.99
C ILE A 374 -44.45 -67.55 47.54
N GLY A 375 -44.85 -68.61 48.26
CA GLY A 375 -44.03 -69.29 49.28
C GLY A 375 -42.60 -69.65 48.88
N ASN A 376 -42.40 -70.21 47.68
CA ASN A 376 -41.09 -70.63 47.18
C ASN A 376 -40.39 -69.59 46.28
N ASN A 377 -41.03 -68.46 45.95
CA ASN A 377 -40.51 -67.43 45.04
C ASN A 377 -39.99 -68.02 43.70
N ILE A 378 -40.82 -68.85 43.05
CA ILE A 378 -40.51 -69.50 41.77
C ILE A 378 -41.29 -68.82 40.64
N CYS A 379 -40.60 -68.48 39.55
CA CYS A 379 -41.22 -68.16 38.27
C CYS A 379 -41.14 -69.37 37.34
N ALA A 380 -42.26 -69.77 36.73
CA ALA A 380 -42.33 -70.85 35.77
C ALA A 380 -43.27 -70.49 34.62
N GLY A 381 -42.73 -70.38 33.40
CA GLY A 381 -43.53 -70.07 32.20
C GLY A 381 -44.22 -68.70 32.24
N GLY A 382 -43.65 -67.75 32.99
CA GLY A 382 -44.21 -66.40 33.17
C GLY A 382 -45.26 -66.28 34.27
N ALA A 383 -45.52 -67.35 35.03
CA ALA A 383 -46.37 -67.32 36.21
C ALA A 383 -45.57 -67.59 37.50
N CYS A 384 -45.88 -66.84 38.57
CA CYS A 384 -45.37 -67.16 39.90
C CYS A 384 -46.13 -68.37 40.46
N VAL A 385 -45.41 -69.38 40.94
CA VAL A 385 -45.99 -70.65 41.44
C VAL A 385 -45.65 -70.92 42.91
N PRO A 386 -46.51 -71.66 43.65
CA PRO A 386 -46.40 -71.89 45.11
C PRO A 386 -45.02 -72.33 45.61
#